data_AF-A0A8T0FZS9-F1
#
_entry.id   AF-A0A8T0FZS9-F1
#
_cell.length_a   1.000
_cell.length_b   1.000
_cell.length_c   1.000
_cell.angle_alpha   90.00
_cell.angle_beta   90.00
_cell.angle_gamma   90.00
#
_symmetry.space_group_name_H-M   'P 1'
#
loop_
_entity.id
_entity.type
_entity.pdbx_description
1 polymer ?
#
loop_
_entity_poly.entity_id
_entity_poly.type
_entity_poly.pdbx_seq_one_letter_code
_entity_poly.pdbx_strand_id
1 'polypeptide(L)' 'MCYFNSPFEAAHQRGDSVALAVMSGTVDFPENTPYSNGMHNLIRSMLEVSALQRPFIDGVLFQIDSLLPAIQNAV' A
#
# COMPACT_ATOMS: atom_id res chain seq x y z
N MET A 1 -5.13 -10.04 -4.09
CA MET A 1 -5.02 -8.56 -4.04
C MET A 1 -5.92 -8.05 -2.92
N CYS A 2 -5.49 -7.04 -2.16
CA CYS A 2 -6.19 -6.62 -0.93
C CYS A 2 -7.54 -5.94 -1.16
N TYR A 3 -7.63 -5.05 -2.15
CA TYR A 3 -8.82 -4.19 -2.35
C TYR A 3 -9.50 -4.37 -3.70
N PHE A 4 -9.00 -5.30 -4.52
CA PHE A 4 -9.47 -5.61 -5.87
C PHE A 4 -9.60 -4.41 -6.83
N ASN A 5 -9.07 -3.24 -6.44
CA ASN A 5 -9.08 -1.99 -7.18
C ASN A 5 -7.74 -1.28 -6.99
N SER A 6 -7.34 -0.49 -7.98
CA SER A 6 -6.19 0.40 -7.87
C SER A 6 -6.52 1.60 -6.96
N PRO A 7 -5.56 2.10 -6.15
CA PRO A 7 -5.77 3.32 -5.37
C PRO A 7 -6.02 4.56 -6.24
N PHE A 8 -5.70 4.51 -7.54
CA PHE A 8 -5.89 5.61 -8.49
C PHE A 8 -7.06 5.39 -9.46
N GLU A 9 -7.84 4.32 -9.28
CA GLU A 9 -8.96 3.96 -10.15
C GLU A 9 -10.02 5.08 -10.19
N ALA A 10 -10.34 5.67 -9.04
CA ALA A 10 -11.34 6.75 -8.95
C ALA A 10 -10.93 8.00 -9.74
N ALA A 11 -9.64 8.38 -9.69
CA ALA A 11 -9.12 9.49 -10.49
C ALA A 11 -9.25 9.18 -11.98
N HIS A 12 -8.94 7.95 -12.39
CA HIS A 12 -9.08 7.53 -13.78
C HIS A 12 -10.55 7.57 -14.25
N GLN A 13 -11.49 7.04 -13.47
CA GLN A 13 -12.91 6.99 -13.80
C GLN A 13 -13.57 8.37 -13.90
N ARG A 14 -13.14 9.33 -13.07
CA ARG A 14 -13.63 10.72 -13.13
C ARG A 14 -13.02 11.54 -14.27
N GLY A 15 -11.98 11.01 -14.93
CA GLY A 15 -11.23 11.74 -15.96
C GLY A 15 -10.20 12.72 -15.38
N ASP A 16 -9.84 12.60 -14.10
CA ASP A 16 -8.79 13.39 -13.47
C ASP A 16 -7.40 12.91 -13.93
N SER A 17 -6.38 13.75 -13.72
CA SER A 17 -4.99 13.37 -14.04
C SER A 17 -4.46 12.32 -13.05
N VAL A 18 -4.34 11.08 -13.51
CA VAL A 18 -3.72 9.98 -12.76
C VAL A 18 -2.27 10.31 -12.37
N ALA A 19 -1.53 11.00 -13.25
CA ALA A 19 -0.15 11.41 -12.95
C ALA A 19 -0.09 12.33 -11.72
N LEU A 20 -1.00 13.31 -11.64
CA LEU A 20 -1.08 14.20 -10.47
C LEU A 20 -1.55 13.44 -9.22
N ALA A 21 -2.50 12.51 -9.36
CA ALA A 21 -2.96 11.68 -8.26
C ALA A 21 -1.81 10.82 -7.68
N VAL A 22 -0.99 10.20 -8.52
CA VAL A 22 0.19 9.44 -8.09
C VAL A 22 1.22 10.34 -7.40
N MET A 23 1.47 11.53 -7.96
CA MET A 23 2.43 12.50 -7.39
C MET A 23 1.97 13.12 -6.07
N SER A 24 0.66 13.09 -5.78
CA SER A 24 0.15 13.53 -4.47
C SER A 24 0.62 12.65 -3.31
N GLY A 25 1.05 11.41 -3.59
CA GLY A 25 1.46 10.43 -2.58
C GLY A 25 0.35 10.01 -1.61
N THR A 26 -0.89 10.43 -1.86
CA THR A 26 -2.03 10.13 -0.99
C THR A 26 -2.61 8.78 -1.38
N VAL A 27 -2.58 7.85 -0.43
CA VAL A 27 -3.17 6.50 -0.55
C VAL A 27 -4.13 6.31 0.61
N ASP A 28 -5.41 6.33 0.27
CA ASP A 28 -6.49 6.16 1.23
C ASP A 28 -6.89 4.68 1.33
N PHE A 29 -6.97 4.18 2.55
CA PHE A 29 -7.48 2.86 2.85
C PHE A 29 -8.92 3.00 3.39
N PRO A 30 -9.84 2.09 3.06
CA PRO A 30 -11.17 2.07 3.67
C PRO A 30 -11.08 1.98 5.20
N GLU A 31 -12.05 2.52 5.94
CA GLU A 31 -12.03 2.41 7.41
C GLU A 31 -12.31 0.98 7.90
N ASN A 32 -13.19 0.26 7.21
CA ASN A 32 -13.56 -1.12 7.53
C ASN A 32 -12.77 -2.11 6.67
N THR A 33 -11.48 -2.31 6.97
CA THR A 33 -10.65 -3.33 6.29
C THR A 33 -10.34 -4.50 7.22
N PRO A 34 -10.23 -5.73 6.67
CA PRO A 34 -9.77 -6.90 7.41
C PRO A 34 -8.24 -6.93 7.58
N TYR A 35 -7.51 -5.94 7.06
CA TYR A 35 -6.05 -5.91 7.02
C TYR A 35 -5.49 -5.13 8.20
N SER A 36 -4.37 -5.62 8.73
CA SER A 36 -3.69 -4.97 9.85
C SER A 36 -3.01 -3.66 9.42
N ASN A 37 -2.74 -2.79 10.39
CA ASN A 37 -1.93 -1.58 10.17
C ASN A 37 -0.55 -1.91 9.58
N GLY A 38 0.03 -3.07 9.92
CA GLY A 38 1.28 -3.54 9.34
C GLY A 38 1.19 -3.76 7.83
N MET A 39 0.08 -4.35 7.36
CA MET A 39 -0.19 -4.52 5.92
C MET A 39 -0.40 -3.16 5.22
N HIS A 40 -1.14 -2.23 5.84
CA HIS A 40 -1.32 -0.88 5.29
C HIS A 40 0.02 -0.13 5.18
N ASN A 41 0.88 -0.26 6.18
CA ASN A 41 2.20 0.36 6.19
C ASN A 41 3.14 -0.24 5.14
N LEU A 42 3.08 -1.56 4.91
CA LEU A 42 3.81 -2.22 3.84
C LEU A 42 3.36 -1.73 2.45
N ILE A 43 2.05 -1.60 2.23
CA ILE A 43 1.52 -1.04 0.97
C ILE A 43 1.99 0.40 0.79
N ARG A 44 1.94 1.22 1.85
CA ARG A 44 2.39 2.62 1.81
C ARG A 44 3.89 2.74 1.52
N SER A 45 4.74 1.89 2.10
CA SER A 45 6.18 1.91 1.84
C SER A 45 6.51 1.61 0.37
N MET A 46 5.78 0.67 -0.25
CA MET A 46 5.95 0.33 -1.67
C MET A 46 5.45 1.44 -2.62
N LEU A 47 4.44 2.21 -2.19
CA LEU A 47 3.86 3.32 -2.97
C LEU A 47 4.54 4.67 -2.70
N GLU A 48 5.63 4.70 -1.95
CA GLU A 48 6.40 5.91 -1.66
C GLU A 48 6.82 6.63 -2.96
N VAL A 49 6.49 7.92 -3.09
CA VAL A 49 6.72 8.70 -4.31
C VAL A 49 8.21 8.92 -4.54
N SER A 50 8.97 9.15 -3.46
CA SER A 50 10.41 9.32 -3.54
C SER A 50 11.10 7.97 -3.79
N ALA A 51 11.72 7.82 -4.96
CA ALA A 51 12.48 6.61 -5.30
C ALA A 51 13.62 6.31 -4.32
N LEU A 52 14.17 7.33 -3.65
CA LEU A 52 15.23 7.18 -2.65
C LEU A 52 14.72 6.65 -1.30
N GLN A 53 13.45 6.88 -0.99
CA GLN A 53 12.81 6.41 0.25
C GLN A 53 12.08 5.07 0.06
N ARG A 54 11.81 4.70 -1.20
CA ARG A 54 11.15 3.44 -1.52
C ARG A 54 12.09 2.24 -1.24
N PRO A 55 11.62 1.21 -0.53
CA PRO A 55 12.45 0.04 -0.23
C PRO A 55 12.77 -0.76 -1.50
N PHE A 56 13.96 -1.37 -1.50
CA PHE A 56 14.29 -2.45 -2.44
C PHE A 56 13.52 -3.72 -2.11
N ILE A 57 13.52 -4.66 -3.05
CA ILE A 57 12.78 -5.92 -2.90
C ILE A 57 13.20 -6.70 -1.65
N ASP A 58 14.48 -6.71 -1.29
CA ASP A 58 14.96 -7.38 -0.07
C ASP A 58 14.37 -6.76 1.20
N GLY A 59 14.20 -5.44 1.22
CA GLY A 59 13.55 -4.72 2.33
C GLY A 59 12.06 -5.04 2.44
N VAL A 60 11.38 -5.22 1.31
CA VAL A 60 9.97 -5.65 1.27
C VAL A 60 9.84 -7.08 1.84
N LEU A 61 10.72 -8.00 1.45
CA LEU A 61 10.73 -9.38 1.97
C LEU A 61 10.94 -9.39 3.49
N PHE A 62 11.92 -8.63 3.99
CA PHE A 62 12.15 -8.50 5.43
C PHE A 62 10.92 -7.96 6.19
N GLN A 63 10.23 -6.97 5.63
CA GLN A 63 8.99 -6.45 6.21
C GLN A 63 7.88 -7.50 6.24
N ILE A 64 7.75 -8.31 5.19
CA ILE A 64 6.77 -9.42 5.14
C ILE A 64 7.09 -10.48 6.19
N ASP A 65 8.34 -10.91 6.30
CA ASP A 65 8.77 -11.91 7.27
C ASP A 65 8.53 -11.45 8.71
N SER A 66 8.65 -10.15 8.96
CA SER A 66 8.35 -9.54 10.26
C SER A 66 6.84 -9.52 10.58
N LEU A 67 5.98 -9.52 9.56
CA LEU A 67 4.51 -9.50 9.72
C LEU A 67 3.90 -10.90 9.84
N LEU A 68 4.54 -11.94 9.28
CA LEU A 68 4.04 -13.31 9.31
C LEU A 68 3.77 -13.87 10.72
N PRO A 69 4.64 -13.67 11.73
CA PRO A 69 4.38 -14.16 13.09
C PRO A 69 3.12 -13.55 13.71
N ALA A 70 2.82 -12.28 13.43
CA ALA A 70 1.61 -11.63 13.94
C ALA A 70 0.33 -12.22 13.32
N ILE A 71 0.42 -12.75 12.09
CA ILE A 71 -0.70 -13.37 11.39
C ILE A 71 -0.90 -14.82 11.84
N GLN A 72 0.18 -15.57 12.04
CA GLN A 72 0.12 -16.99 12.46
C GLN A 72 -0.42 -17.19 13.87
N ASN A 73 -0.23 -16.22 14.77
CA ASN A 73 -0.75 -16.27 16.14
C ASN A 73 -2.23 -15.84 16.26
N ALA A 74 -2.84 -15.37 15.17
CA ALA A 74 -4.23 -14.90 15.13
C ALA A 74 -5.20 -15.94 14.52
N VAL A 75 -4.71 -17.15 14.22
CA VAL A 75 -5.48 -18.31 13.73
C VAL A 75 -5.46 -19.39 14.80
#